data_AF-A0A3R7SRV0-F1
#
_entry.id   AF-A0A3R7SRV0-F1
#
_cell.length_a   1.000
_cell.length_b   1.000
_cell.length_c   1.000
_cell.angle_alpha   90.00
_cell.angle_beta   90.00
_cell.angle_gamma   90.00
#
_symmetry.space_group_name_H-M   'P 1'
#
loop_
_entity.id
_entity.type
_entity.pdbx_description
1 polymer ?
#
loop_
_entity_poly.entity_id
_entity_poly.type
_entity_poly.pdbx_seq_one_letter_code
_entity_poly.pdbx_strand_id
1 'polypeptide(L)'
;MLGTVMNLPNPNENGLPLFSTFIDGVAAVSFAVLLDFIGPVAFLVALWLRKPWAPLWAYAYLGIFVLNTFVALVTVSDTLGLPQILIPLVVSAAFLAVIFWKRDYFA
;
A
#
# COMPACT_ATOMS: atom_id res chain seq x y z
N MET A 1 1.81 3.77 24.86
CA MET A 1 0.38 4.15 24.79
C MET A 1 0.19 5.46 23.99
N LEU A 2 0.86 5.60 22.84
CA LEU A 2 0.75 6.78 21.95
C LEU A 2 0.16 6.43 20.56
N GLY A 3 -0.01 5.15 20.25
CA GLY A 3 -0.59 4.69 18.98
C GLY A 3 -2.12 4.60 18.98
N THR A 4 -2.77 4.68 20.14
CA THR A 4 -4.23 4.57 20.31
C THR A 4 -4.97 5.91 20.13
N VAL A 5 -4.25 7.02 19.95
CA VAL A 5 -4.82 8.38 19.77
C VAL A 5 -4.83 8.81 18.29
N MET A 6 -4.03 8.14 17.44
CA MET A 6 -4.29 8.15 16.01
C MET A 6 -5.46 7.20 15.77
N ASN A 7 -6.67 7.75 15.93
CA ASN A 7 -7.92 7.15 15.50
C ASN A 7 -7.84 6.88 13.99
N LEU A 8 -7.10 5.83 13.62
CA LEU A 8 -7.20 5.20 12.33
C LEU A 8 -8.66 4.77 12.23
N PRO A 9 -9.43 5.28 11.26
CA PRO A 9 -10.78 4.79 11.05
C PRO A 9 -10.69 3.27 10.95
N ASN A 10 -11.35 2.59 11.88
CA ASN A 10 -11.31 1.15 12.00
C ASN A 10 -11.79 0.58 10.65
N PRO A 11 -10.98 -0.22 9.92
CA PRO A 11 -11.37 -0.78 8.63
C PRO A 11 -12.69 -1.59 8.69
N ASN A 12 -13.06 -2.03 9.90
CA ASN A 12 -14.30 -2.75 10.18
C ASN A 12 -15.54 -1.85 10.26
N GLU A 13 -15.41 -0.54 10.50
CA GLU A 13 -16.55 0.39 10.66
C GLU A 13 -16.70 1.35 9.48
N ASN A 14 -15.59 1.75 8.84
CA ASN A 14 -15.60 2.73 7.76
C ASN A 14 -15.28 2.16 6.38
N GLY A 15 -15.00 0.85 6.28
CA GLY A 15 -14.60 0.20 5.03
C GLY A 15 -13.20 0.56 4.58
N LEU A 16 -12.63 -0.30 3.72
CA LEU A 16 -11.38 0.03 3.04
C LEU A 16 -11.70 0.72 1.72
N PRO A 17 -11.16 1.94 1.49
CA PRO A 17 -11.27 2.58 0.20
C PRO A 17 -10.43 1.78 -0.81
N LEU A 18 -11.12 1.05 -1.68
CA LEU A 18 -10.54 0.31 -2.80
C LEU A 18 -11.17 0.83 -4.08
N PHE A 19 -10.39 1.49 -4.92
CA PHE A 19 -10.83 1.98 -6.24
C PHE A 19 -12.18 2.72 -6.22
N SER A 20 -12.37 3.67 -5.29
CA SER A 20 -13.58 4.53 -5.15
C SER A 20 -14.73 3.94 -4.33
N THR A 21 -14.70 2.65 -4.00
CA THR A 21 -15.73 2.03 -3.18
C THR A 21 -15.18 1.68 -1.81
N PHE A 22 -16.00 1.87 -0.78
CA PHE A 22 -15.72 1.28 0.53
C PHE A 22 -16.11 -0.19 0.42
N ILE A 23 -15.09 -1.05 0.39
CA ILE A 23 -15.30 -2.47 0.50
C ILE A 23 -15.32 -2.79 1.99
N ASP A 24 -16.42 -3.37 2.43
CA ASP A 24 -16.63 -3.75 3.82
C ASP A 24 -16.52 -5.26 4.02
N GLY A 25 -16.22 -5.67 5.25
CA GLY A 25 -16.23 -7.08 5.66
C GLY A 25 -15.00 -7.89 5.23
N VAL A 26 -15.18 -9.21 5.14
CA VAL A 26 -14.06 -10.17 5.02
C VAL A 26 -13.23 -9.97 3.74
N ALA A 27 -13.86 -9.54 2.65
CA ALA A 27 -13.16 -9.28 1.39
C ALA A 27 -12.17 -8.11 1.53
N ALA A 28 -12.58 -7.02 2.17
CA ALA A 28 -11.75 -5.85 2.42
C ALA A 28 -10.52 -6.21 3.26
N VAL A 29 -10.75 -6.92 4.37
CA VAL A 29 -9.70 -7.39 5.27
C VAL A 29 -8.74 -8.33 4.53
N SER A 30 -9.26 -9.22 3.68
CA SER A 30 -8.42 -10.15 2.91
C SER A 30 -7.52 -9.42 1.91
N PHE A 31 -8.04 -8.40 1.23
CA PHE A 31 -7.27 -7.56 0.31
C PHE A 31 -6.23 -6.71 1.05
N ALA A 32 -6.60 -6.09 2.16
CA ALA A 32 -5.65 -5.38 3.02
C ALA A 32 -4.55 -6.31 3.51
N VAL A 33 -4.88 -7.51 4.01
CA VAL A 33 -3.85 -8.47 4.43
C VAL A 33 -2.95 -8.89 3.26
N LEU A 34 -3.51 -9.12 2.08
CA LEU A 34 -2.72 -9.49 0.90
C LEU A 34 -1.75 -8.36 0.49
N LEU A 35 -2.22 -7.12 0.47
CA LEU A 35 -1.46 -5.97 -0.02
C LEU A 35 -0.57 -5.33 1.05
N ASP A 36 -1.04 -5.19 2.28
CA ASP A 36 -0.33 -4.54 3.40
C ASP A 36 0.61 -5.50 4.14
N PHE A 37 0.37 -6.82 4.09
CA PHE A 37 1.20 -7.81 4.78
C PHE A 37 1.92 -8.75 3.82
N ILE A 38 1.17 -9.50 2.99
CA ILE A 38 1.78 -10.51 2.12
C ILE A 38 2.67 -9.87 1.06
N GLY A 39 2.25 -8.75 0.45
CA GLY A 39 3.01 -8.02 -0.55
C GLY A 39 4.42 -7.60 -0.06
N PRO A 40 4.53 -6.84 1.05
CA PRO A 40 5.80 -6.44 1.62
C PRO A 40 6.65 -7.62 2.09
N VAL A 41 6.05 -8.63 2.72
CA VAL A 41 6.80 -9.82 3.19
C VAL A 41 7.37 -10.60 2.00
N ALA A 42 6.58 -10.83 0.96
CA ALA A 42 7.04 -11.48 -0.26
C ALA A 42 8.17 -10.69 -0.93
N PHE A 43 8.06 -9.36 -0.97
CA PHE A 43 9.13 -8.50 -1.47
C PHE A 43 10.41 -8.59 -0.63
N LEU A 44 10.31 -8.55 0.70
CA LEU A 44 11.46 -8.67 1.60
C LEU A 44 12.17 -10.03 1.46
N VAL A 45 11.40 -11.12 1.32
CA VAL A 45 11.95 -12.46 1.07
C VAL A 45 12.65 -12.51 -0.29
N ALA A 46 12.03 -11.95 -1.33
CA ALA A 46 12.62 -11.90 -2.67
C ALA A 46 13.88 -11.02 -2.72
N LEU A 47 13.90 -9.92 -1.94
CA LEU A 47 15.07 -9.07 -1.72
C LEU A 47 16.19 -9.81 -1.00
N TRP A 48 15.87 -10.55 0.07
CA TRP A 48 16.84 -11.34 0.81
C TRP A 48 17.50 -12.41 -0.07
N LEU A 49 16.69 -13.08 -0.90
CA LEU A 49 17.14 -14.13 -1.81
C LEU A 49 17.67 -13.61 -3.15
N ARG A 50 17.76 -12.28 -3.33
CA ARG A 50 18.21 -11.60 -4.56
C ARG A 50 17.54 -12.14 -5.82
N LYS A 51 16.22 -12.36 -5.75
CA LYS A 51 15.49 -12.91 -6.89
C LYS A 51 15.28 -11.84 -7.96
N PRO A 52 15.47 -12.17 -9.26
CA PRO A 52 15.34 -11.22 -10.36
C PRO A 52 13.90 -10.74 -10.58
N TRP A 53 12.91 -11.46 -10.04
CA TRP A 53 11.49 -11.07 -10.11
C TRP A 53 11.06 -10.11 -8.99
N ALA A 54 11.91 -9.84 -8.00
CA ALA A 54 11.57 -8.95 -6.88
C ALA A 54 11.26 -7.51 -7.31
N PRO A 55 11.99 -6.88 -8.26
CA PRO A 55 11.63 -5.54 -8.74
C PRO A 55 10.28 -5.53 -9.45
N LEU A 56 9.98 -6.55 -10.27
CA LEU A 56 8.69 -6.67 -10.96
C LEU A 56 7.53 -6.78 -9.97
N TRP A 57 7.69 -7.61 -8.93
CA TRP A 57 6.73 -7.72 -7.84
C TRP A 57 6.54 -6.38 -7.14
N ALA A 58 7.64 -5.66 -6.88
CA ALA A 58 7.59 -4.34 -6.26
C ALA A 58 6.80 -3.32 -7.07
N TYR A 59 7.04 -3.26 -8.37
CA TYR A 59 6.30 -2.38 -9.26
C TYR A 59 4.82 -2.73 -9.31
N ALA A 60 4.47 -4.01 -9.31
CA ALA A 60 3.08 -4.45 -9.31
C ALA A 60 2.36 -4.05 -8.02
N TYR A 61 2.89 -4.40 -6.84
CA TYR A 61 2.19 -4.12 -5.58
C TYR A 61 2.17 -2.61 -5.27
N LEU A 62 3.29 -1.89 -5.42
CA LEU A 62 3.33 -0.44 -5.20
C LEU A 62 2.49 0.30 -6.24
N GLY A 63 2.43 -0.21 -7.48
CA GLY A 63 1.55 0.32 -8.52
C GLY A 63 0.07 0.26 -8.11
N ILE A 64 -0.37 -0.85 -7.51
CA ILE A 64 -1.73 -0.98 -6.97
C ILE A 64 -1.97 0.06 -5.87
N PHE A 65 -1.03 0.27 -4.94
CA PHE A 65 -1.15 1.30 -3.90
C PHE A 65 -1.25 2.71 -4.48
N VAL A 66 -0.40 3.05 -5.44
CA VAL A 66 -0.40 4.37 -6.08
C VAL A 66 -1.70 4.59 -6.85
N LEU A 67 -2.18 3.58 -7.58
CA LEU A 67 -3.45 3.66 -8.30
C LEU A 67 -4.63 3.81 -7.32
N ASN A 68 -4.65 3.02 -6.25
CA ASN A 68 -5.68 3.11 -5.22
C ASN A 68 -5.69 4.50 -4.56
N THR A 69 -4.51 5.03 -4.27
CA THR A 69 -4.34 6.38 -3.73
C THR A 69 -4.89 7.44 -4.69
N PHE A 70 -4.58 7.33 -6.00
CA PHE A 70 -5.08 8.27 -6.99
C PHE A 70 -6.60 8.27 -7.06
N VAL A 71 -7.22 7.09 -7.04
CA VAL A 71 -8.68 7.00 -7.00
C VAL A 71 -9.21 7.55 -5.68
N ALA A 72 -8.57 7.27 -4.54
CA ALA A 72 -8.97 7.78 -3.24
C ALA A 72 -8.92 9.32 -3.15
N LEU A 73 -7.92 9.95 -3.77
CA LEU A 73 -7.81 11.42 -3.85
C LEU A 73 -9.01 12.07 -4.54
N VAL A 74 -9.62 11.40 -5.52
CA VAL A 74 -10.73 11.96 -6.30
C VAL A 74 -12.09 11.63 -5.66
N THR A 75 -12.18 10.53 -4.92
CA THR A 75 -13.47 9.91 -4.57
C THR A 75 -13.80 9.98 -3.08
N VAL A 76 -12.78 10.00 -2.23
CA VAL A 76 -12.91 9.92 -0.76
C VAL A 76 -11.94 10.86 -0.04
N SER A 77 -11.42 11.88 -0.74
CA SER A 77 -10.50 12.87 -0.14
C SER A 77 -11.15 13.70 0.95
N ASP A 78 -12.44 14.01 0.80
CA ASP A 78 -13.22 14.75 1.79
C ASP A 78 -13.53 13.92 3.06
N THR A 79 -13.49 12.58 2.97
CA THR A 79 -13.81 11.68 4.10
C THR A 79 -12.58 11.18 4.85
N LEU A 80 -11.50 10.82 4.16
CA LEU A 80 -10.25 10.33 4.79
C LEU A 80 -9.29 11.46 5.18
N GLY A 81 -9.40 12.61 4.51
CA GLY A 81 -8.48 13.72 4.64
C GLY A 81 -7.17 13.49 3.87
N LEU A 82 -6.66 14.58 3.30
CA LEU A 82 -5.43 14.57 2.49
C LEU A 82 -4.21 13.90 3.15
N PRO A 83 -3.92 14.05 4.46
CA PRO A 83 -2.74 13.43 5.07
C PRO A 83 -2.76 11.90 5.01
N GLN A 84 -3.93 11.28 5.19
CA GLN A 84 -4.05 9.81 5.18
C GLN A 84 -3.79 9.23 3.79
N ILE A 85 -3.99 10.02 2.74
CA ILE A 85 -3.80 9.61 1.36
C ILE A 85 -2.36 9.94 0.88
N LEU A 86 -1.84 11.12 1.26
CA LEU A 86 -0.52 11.58 0.79
C LEU A 86 0.65 10.84 1.46
N ILE A 87 0.53 10.44 2.72
CA ILE A 87 1.63 9.74 3.42
C ILE A 87 1.94 8.39 2.75
N PRO A 88 0.97 7.47 2.52
CA PRO A 88 1.22 6.24 1.78
C PRO A 88 1.81 6.48 0.40
N LEU A 89 1.30 7.49 -0.33
CA LEU A 89 1.79 7.85 -1.66
C LEU A 89 3.28 8.20 -1.67
N VAL A 90 3.70 9.08 -0.75
CA VAL A 90 5.10 9.53 -0.67
C VAL A 90 6.02 8.38 -0.28
N VAL A 91 5.59 7.54 0.66
CA VAL A 91 6.36 6.35 1.07
C VAL A 91 6.48 5.36 -0.08
N SER A 92 5.38 5.06 -0.78
CA SER A 92 5.39 4.17 -1.95
C SER A 92 6.27 4.70 -3.09
N ALA A 93 6.21 6.00 -3.36
CA ALA A 93 7.07 6.64 -4.37
C ALA A 93 8.55 6.59 -3.99
N ALA A 94 8.88 6.81 -2.72
CA ALA A 94 10.26 6.69 -2.23
C ALA A 94 10.78 5.25 -2.36
N PHE A 95 9.97 4.25 -1.99
CA PHE A 95 10.33 2.84 -2.16
C PHE A 95 10.54 2.47 -3.63
N LEU A 96 9.65 2.91 -4.52
CA LEU A 96 9.79 2.73 -5.97
C LEU A 96 11.10 3.32 -6.49
N ALA A 97 11.44 4.55 -6.08
CA ALA A 97 12.66 5.22 -6.49
C ALA A 97 13.92 4.45 -6.04
N VAL A 98 13.93 3.96 -4.79
CA VAL A 98 15.05 3.16 -4.26
C VAL A 98 15.19 1.85 -5.02
N ILE A 99 14.10 1.14 -5.27
CA ILE A 99 14.12 -0.14 -6.00
C ILE A 99 14.57 0.05 -7.44
N PHE A 100 14.13 1.13 -8.08
CA PHE A 100 14.58 1.49 -9.42
C PHE A 100 16.09 1.75 -9.46
N TRP A 101 16.64 2.51 -8.52
CA TRP A 101 18.08 2.78 -8.43
C TRP A 101 18.91 1.58 -8.00
N LYS A 102 18.35 0.66 -7.21
CA LYS A 102 19.04 -0.54 -6.73
C LYS A 102 18.64 -1.81 -7.47
N ARG A 103 18.02 -1.70 -8.65
CA ARG A 103 17.60 -2.85 -9.46
C ARG A 103 18.75 -3.80 -9.79
N ASP A 104 19.97 -3.29 -9.88
CA ASP A 104 21.17 -4.08 -10.18
C ASP A 104 21.57 -5.00 -9.00
N TYR A 105 21.04 -4.78 -7.80
CA TYR A 105 21.20 -5.71 -6.66
C TYR A 105 20.52 -7.06 -6.90
N PHE A 106 19.55 -7.10 -7.81
CA PHE A 106 18.76 -8.29 -8.14
C PHE A 106 19.22 -8.96 -9.45
N ALA A 107 20.32 -8.47 -10.04
CA ALA A 107 20.96 -9.02 -11.24
C ALA A 107 21.90 -10.19 -10.92
#